data_AF-A0A348SZD6-F1
#
_entry.id   AF-A0A348SZD6-F1
#
_cell.length_a   1.000
_cell.length_b   1.000
_cell.length_c   1.000
_cell.angle_alpha   90.00
_cell.angle_beta   90.00
_cell.angle_gamma   90.00
#
_symmetry.space_group_name_H-M   'P 1'
#
loop_
_entity.id
_entity.type
_entity.pdbx_description
1 polymer ?
#
loop_
_entity_poly.entity_id
_entity_poly.type
_entity_poly.pdbx_seq_one_letter_code
_entity_poly.pdbx_strand_id
1 'polypeptide(L)'
;EVKIYGVQAAGAPSMEHAFHDHKYETLDSAVTFADGIAVKTPGETTFDMVSQYVDEIVTVSEDEIAAAILALMENQKLVAEGAGATPVAAALFGKLPLAGKKTVCLISGGNIDVNILSRVITRGLVMSGRKTNLMIALEDKPGQLSLVSDIVSACGANVVSVHHDRSDANMAITSCFLKLGLETR
;
A
#
# COMPACT_ATOMS: atom_id res chain seq x y z
N GLU A 1 -7.63 27.77 -15.90
CA GLU A 1 -8.32 26.50 -16.20
C GLU A 1 -7.99 25.50 -15.11
N VAL A 2 -8.97 24.72 -14.65
CA VAL A 2 -8.81 23.72 -13.58
C VAL A 2 -8.95 22.35 -14.23
N LYS A 3 -7.98 21.46 -13.97
CA LYS A 3 -8.04 20.08 -14.46
C LYS A 3 -8.67 19.15 -13.42
N ILE A 4 -9.47 18.21 -13.88
CA ILE A 4 -10.16 17.22 -13.05
C ILE A 4 -9.58 15.84 -13.34
N TYR A 5 -9.12 15.17 -12.30
CA TYR A 5 -8.50 13.84 -12.40
C TYR A 5 -9.27 12.81 -11.60
N GLY A 6 -9.60 11.69 -12.23
CA GLY A 6 -10.12 10.51 -11.54
C GLY A 6 -8.97 9.66 -11.01
N VAL A 7 -9.18 8.97 -9.88
CA VAL A 7 -8.23 7.98 -9.37
C VAL A 7 -8.96 6.74 -8.91
N GLN A 8 -8.58 5.57 -9.43
CA GLN A 8 -9.12 4.28 -9.01
C GLN A 8 -8.03 3.37 -8.42
N ALA A 9 -8.44 2.33 -7.68
CA ALA A 9 -7.55 1.25 -7.33
C ALA A 9 -7.23 0.41 -8.57
N ALA A 10 -5.98 0.01 -8.76
CA ALA A 10 -5.56 -0.82 -9.89
C ALA A 10 -6.26 -2.19 -9.93
N GLY A 11 -6.75 -2.68 -8.78
CA GLY A 11 -7.55 -3.90 -8.70
C GLY A 11 -9.04 -3.71 -9.00
N ALA A 12 -9.53 -2.47 -9.17
CA ALA A 12 -10.90 -2.15 -9.55
C ALA A 12 -11.01 -0.96 -10.53
N PRO A 13 -10.35 -1.01 -11.71
CA PRO A 13 -10.21 0.14 -12.62
C PRO A 13 -11.38 0.31 -13.61
N SER A 14 -12.62 0.13 -13.14
CA SER A 14 -13.79 0.03 -14.05
C SER A 14 -14.09 1.30 -14.85
N MET A 15 -13.93 2.48 -14.25
CA MET A 15 -14.16 3.76 -14.91
C MET A 15 -12.96 4.15 -15.76
N GLU A 16 -11.74 3.83 -15.33
CA GLU A 16 -10.51 4.05 -16.09
C GLU A 16 -10.52 3.28 -17.42
N HIS A 17 -10.85 1.99 -17.38
CA HIS A 17 -11.05 1.18 -18.57
C HIS A 17 -12.11 1.79 -19.50
N ALA A 18 -13.31 2.05 -18.97
CA ALA A 18 -14.41 2.60 -19.76
C ALA A 18 -14.05 3.96 -20.39
N PHE A 19 -13.35 4.82 -19.65
CA PHE A 19 -12.90 6.14 -20.08
C PHE A 19 -11.91 6.06 -21.23
N HIS A 20 -10.89 5.20 -21.14
CA HIS A 20 -9.86 5.04 -22.17
C HIS A 20 -10.36 4.29 -23.40
N ASP A 21 -11.23 3.30 -23.22
CA ASP A 21 -11.81 2.52 -24.32
C ASP A 21 -12.99 3.26 -24.99
N HIS A 22 -13.41 4.40 -24.43
CA HIS A 22 -14.58 5.17 -24.83
C HIS A 22 -15.84 4.31 -24.92
N LYS A 23 -15.97 3.36 -23.99
CA LYS A 23 -16.98 2.31 -24.04
C LYS A 23 -17.46 1.98 -22.63
N TYR A 24 -18.78 2.03 -22.45
CA TYR A 24 -19.40 1.53 -21.23
C TYR A 24 -19.21 0.01 -21.12
N GLU A 25 -18.52 -0.43 -20.08
CA GLU A 25 -18.20 -1.84 -19.89
C GLU A 25 -18.17 -2.28 -18.42
N THR A 26 -18.15 -3.60 -18.23
CA THR A 26 -18.16 -4.26 -16.93
C THR A 26 -16.93 -5.14 -16.80
N LEU A 27 -16.17 -4.96 -15.71
CA LEU A 27 -15.05 -5.83 -15.39
C LEU A 27 -15.52 -7.20 -14.89
N ASP A 28 -14.75 -8.24 -15.19
CA ASP A 28 -14.97 -9.59 -14.64
C ASP A 28 -14.84 -9.60 -13.11
N SER A 29 -13.88 -8.82 -12.59
CA SER A 29 -13.60 -8.73 -11.15
C SER A 29 -13.18 -7.31 -10.73
N ALA A 30 -13.42 -6.98 -9.47
CA ALA A 30 -12.98 -5.75 -8.82
C ALA A 30 -12.51 -6.14 -7.42
N VAL A 31 -11.20 -6.18 -7.21
CA VAL A 31 -10.57 -6.68 -5.98
C VAL A 31 -9.62 -5.64 -5.44
N THR A 32 -10.04 -4.96 -4.39
CA THR A 32 -9.25 -3.94 -3.67
C THR A 32 -9.74 -3.88 -2.22
N PHE A 33 -8.87 -3.48 -1.27
CA PHE A 33 -9.34 -3.16 0.08
C PHE A 33 -10.06 -1.80 0.13
N ALA A 34 -9.95 -0.97 -0.91
CA ALA A 34 -10.70 0.28 -1.06
C ALA A 34 -12.15 -0.01 -1.51
N ASP A 35 -12.94 -0.55 -0.58
CA ASP A 35 -14.32 -1.01 -0.79
C ASP A 35 -15.25 0.03 -1.42
N GLY A 36 -15.14 1.31 -1.04
CA GLY A 36 -15.92 2.40 -1.61
C GLY A 36 -15.74 2.62 -3.12
N ILE A 37 -14.67 2.05 -3.71
CA ILE A 37 -14.40 2.09 -5.17
C ILE A 37 -14.21 0.69 -5.78
N ALA A 38 -14.59 -0.37 -5.06
CA ALA A 38 -14.54 -1.76 -5.54
C ALA A 38 -15.71 -2.06 -6.51
N VAL A 39 -15.80 -1.30 -7.59
CA VAL A 39 -16.94 -1.28 -8.51
C VAL A 39 -16.55 -1.94 -9.83
N LYS A 40 -17.35 -2.91 -10.30
CA LYS A 40 -17.12 -3.61 -11.59
C LYS A 40 -17.66 -2.86 -12.80
N THR A 41 -18.83 -2.23 -12.64
CA THR A 41 -19.56 -1.55 -13.69
C THR A 41 -19.74 -0.09 -13.28
N PRO A 42 -19.21 0.87 -14.02
CA PRO A 42 -19.49 2.28 -13.78
C PRO A 42 -20.99 2.57 -13.86
N GLY A 43 -21.46 3.68 -13.27
CA GLY A 43 -22.82 4.14 -13.53
C GLY A 43 -22.92 4.72 -14.94
N GLU A 44 -24.01 4.45 -15.67
CA GLU A 44 -24.20 4.97 -17.03
C GLU A 44 -24.13 6.50 -17.06
N THR A 45 -24.90 7.16 -16.20
CA THR A 45 -24.92 8.63 -16.09
C THR A 45 -23.58 9.21 -15.69
N THR A 46 -22.84 8.52 -14.80
CA THR A 46 -21.53 9.02 -14.37
C THR A 46 -20.45 8.78 -15.42
N PHE A 47 -20.54 7.71 -16.22
CA PHE A 47 -19.68 7.49 -17.37
C PHE A 47 -19.82 8.62 -18.41
N ASP A 48 -21.06 9.02 -18.74
CA ASP A 48 -21.30 10.13 -19.66
C ASP A 48 -20.71 11.45 -19.13
N MET A 49 -20.90 11.74 -17.84
CA MET A 49 -20.33 12.93 -17.21
C MET A 49 -18.80 12.89 -17.18
N VAL A 50 -18.21 11.75 -16.81
CA VAL A 50 -16.75 11.57 -16.74
C VAL A 50 -16.14 11.76 -18.12
N SER A 51 -16.74 11.18 -19.16
CA SER A 51 -16.28 11.31 -20.55
C SER A 51 -16.29 12.76 -21.06
N GLN A 52 -17.15 13.63 -20.50
CA GLN A 52 -17.24 15.03 -20.89
C GLN A 52 -16.33 15.96 -20.07
N TYR A 53 -16.14 15.67 -18.77
CA TYR A 53 -15.59 16.65 -17.82
C TYR A 53 -14.27 16.25 -17.16
N VAL A 54 -13.86 14.97 -17.22
CA VAL A 54 -12.61 14.49 -16.60
C VAL A 54 -11.47 14.54 -17.61
N ASP A 55 -10.34 15.12 -17.22
CA ASP A 55 -9.17 15.25 -18.08
C ASP A 55 -8.39 13.94 -18.22
N GLU A 56 -8.32 13.15 -17.15
CA GLU A 56 -7.60 11.88 -17.10
C GLU A 56 -8.04 11.04 -15.88
N ILE A 57 -7.94 9.71 -15.99
CA ILE A 57 -8.11 8.78 -14.88
C ILE A 57 -6.85 7.95 -14.72
N VAL A 58 -6.34 7.86 -13.50
CA VAL A 58 -5.16 7.03 -13.20
C VAL A 58 -5.48 5.98 -12.16
N THR A 59 -4.66 4.92 -12.12
CA THR A 59 -4.76 3.89 -11.10
C THR A 59 -3.62 3.95 -10.09
N VAL A 60 -3.92 3.53 -8.87
CA VAL A 60 -2.95 3.34 -7.78
C VAL A 60 -3.05 1.94 -7.21
N SER A 61 -1.91 1.35 -6.85
CA SER A 61 -1.83 0.02 -6.25
C SER A 61 -2.25 0.04 -4.77
N GLU A 62 -2.60 -1.13 -4.24
CA GLU A 62 -2.93 -1.32 -2.81
C GLU A 62 -1.81 -0.82 -1.87
N ASP A 63 -0.56 -1.00 -2.31
CA ASP A 63 0.65 -0.50 -1.64
C ASP A 63 0.68 1.03 -1.59
N GLU A 64 0.46 1.68 -2.72
CA GLU A 64 0.43 3.15 -2.82
C GLU A 64 -0.73 3.75 -2.00
N ILE A 65 -1.90 3.11 -1.98
CA ILE A 65 -3.03 3.51 -1.12
C ILE A 65 -2.66 3.40 0.35
N ALA A 66 -2.04 2.29 0.78
CA ALA A 66 -1.62 2.11 2.17
C ALA A 66 -0.59 3.16 2.62
N ALA A 67 0.37 3.46 1.76
CA ALA A 67 1.35 4.52 2.00
C ALA A 67 0.69 5.92 2.12
N ALA A 68 -0.32 6.21 1.29
CA ALA A 68 -1.06 7.47 1.35
C ALA A 68 -1.88 7.63 2.64
N ILE A 69 -2.55 6.56 3.10
CA ILE A 69 -3.26 6.57 4.39
C ILE A 69 -2.26 6.86 5.52
N LEU A 70 -1.11 6.17 5.54
CA LEU A 70 -0.09 6.41 6.56
C LEU A 70 0.42 7.87 6.52
N ALA A 71 0.69 8.41 5.33
CA ALA A 71 1.12 9.80 5.17
C ALA A 71 0.08 10.81 5.66
N LEU A 72 -1.22 10.57 5.43
CA LEU A 72 -2.32 11.38 5.95
C LEU A 72 -2.39 11.34 7.48
N MET A 73 -2.24 10.16 8.06
CA MET A 73 -2.23 9.99 9.51
C MET A 73 -1.04 10.70 10.16
N GLU A 74 0.15 10.59 9.57
CA GLU A 74 1.38 11.14 10.16
C GLU A 74 1.42 12.66 10.04
N ASN A 75 1.11 13.19 8.86
CA ASN A 75 1.32 14.60 8.54
C ASN A 75 0.09 15.47 8.82
N GLN A 76 -1.12 14.92 8.63
CA GLN A 76 -2.38 15.67 8.75
C GLN A 76 -3.22 15.25 9.94
N LYS A 77 -2.85 14.15 10.63
CA LYS A 77 -3.64 13.54 11.71
C LYS A 77 -5.06 13.15 11.26
N LEU A 78 -5.19 12.80 9.98
CA LEU A 78 -6.44 12.35 9.36
C LEU A 78 -6.40 10.84 9.16
N VAL A 79 -7.49 10.19 9.54
CA VAL A 79 -7.74 8.77 9.24
C VAL A 79 -8.65 8.72 8.01
N ALA A 80 -8.09 8.32 6.87
CA ALA A 80 -8.82 8.14 5.62
C ALA A 80 -9.09 6.65 5.36
N GLU A 81 -10.21 6.35 4.72
CA GLU A 81 -10.46 5.01 4.16
C GLU A 81 -9.68 4.80 2.85
N GLY A 82 -9.69 3.58 2.32
CA GLY A 82 -8.96 3.23 1.09
C GLY A 82 -9.33 4.14 -0.09
N ALA A 83 -10.63 4.31 -0.36
CA ALA A 83 -11.12 5.18 -1.42
C ALA A 83 -10.72 6.66 -1.21
N GLY A 84 -10.88 7.17 0.01
CA GLY A 84 -10.54 8.56 0.34
C GLY A 84 -9.05 8.89 0.23
N ALA A 85 -8.18 7.90 0.28
CA ALA A 85 -6.73 8.09 0.17
C ALA A 85 -6.20 8.04 -1.27
N THR A 86 -6.97 7.54 -2.25
CA THR A 86 -6.45 7.34 -3.61
C THR A 86 -5.95 8.62 -4.29
N PRO A 87 -6.56 9.82 -4.13
CA PRO A 87 -6.04 11.03 -4.75
C PRO A 87 -4.67 11.44 -4.19
N VAL A 88 -4.46 11.19 -2.89
CA VAL A 88 -3.16 11.43 -2.23
C VAL A 88 -2.12 10.42 -2.71
N ALA A 89 -2.50 9.16 -2.88
CA ALA A 89 -1.62 8.14 -3.47
C ALA A 89 -1.16 8.55 -4.87
N ALA A 90 -2.08 9.00 -5.74
CA ALA A 90 -1.73 9.45 -7.08
C ALA A 90 -0.73 10.64 -7.05
N ALA A 91 -0.91 11.57 -6.10
CA ALA A 91 -0.01 12.70 -5.92
C ALA A 91 1.38 12.29 -5.40
N LEU A 92 1.43 11.43 -4.36
CA LEU A 92 2.69 10.99 -3.75
C LEU A 92 3.55 10.16 -4.69
N PHE A 93 2.93 9.34 -5.54
CA PHE A 93 3.62 8.43 -6.45
C PHE A 93 3.72 8.95 -7.88
N GLY A 94 3.50 10.26 -8.08
CA GLY A 94 3.75 10.91 -9.36
C GLY A 94 2.91 10.40 -10.53
N LYS A 95 1.69 9.89 -10.27
CA LYS A 95 0.78 9.38 -11.30
C LYS A 95 0.20 10.49 -12.18
N LEU A 96 0.26 11.73 -11.71
CA LEU A 96 -0.32 12.89 -12.37
C LEU A 96 0.73 14.00 -12.54
N PRO A 97 0.61 14.85 -13.58
CA PRO A 97 1.55 15.94 -13.86
C PRO A 97 1.27 17.15 -12.94
N LEU A 98 1.60 17.03 -11.66
CA LEU A 98 1.25 18.01 -10.62
C LEU A 98 2.35 19.06 -10.34
N ALA A 99 3.56 18.88 -10.88
CA ALA A 99 4.70 19.75 -10.60
C ALA A 99 4.40 21.23 -10.93
N GLY A 100 4.69 22.12 -9.99
CA GLY A 100 4.46 23.56 -10.13
C GLY A 100 2.98 23.99 -10.10
N LYS A 101 2.04 23.08 -9.83
CA LYS A 101 0.61 23.37 -9.79
C LYS A 101 0.09 23.43 -8.35
N LYS A 102 -0.99 24.20 -8.15
CA LYS A 102 -1.79 24.13 -6.92
C LYS A 102 -2.77 22.97 -7.07
N THR A 103 -2.62 21.95 -6.24
CA THR A 103 -3.41 20.71 -6.32
C THR A 103 -4.23 20.53 -5.07
N VAL A 104 -5.47 20.06 -5.23
CA VAL A 104 -6.37 19.67 -4.13
C VAL A 104 -6.66 18.17 -4.26
N CYS A 105 -6.41 17.42 -3.20
CA CYS A 105 -6.80 16.02 -3.09
C CYS A 105 -8.10 15.93 -2.28
N LEU A 106 -9.15 15.32 -2.84
CA LEU A 106 -10.40 15.09 -2.13
C LEU A 106 -10.27 13.86 -1.23
N ILE A 107 -10.39 14.05 0.07
CA ILE A 107 -10.48 12.94 1.03
C ILE A 107 -11.96 12.64 1.24
N SER A 108 -12.49 11.66 0.50
CA SER A 108 -13.93 11.41 0.42
C SER A 108 -14.54 10.71 1.64
N GLY A 109 -13.74 10.04 2.45
CA GLY A 109 -14.22 9.25 3.57
C GLY A 109 -13.12 8.81 4.55
N GLY A 110 -13.55 8.38 5.74
CA GLY A 110 -12.69 7.97 6.84
C GLY A 110 -13.21 6.74 7.58
N ASN A 111 -14.17 6.01 7.00
CA ASN A 111 -14.79 4.86 7.63
C ASN A 111 -13.94 3.60 7.39
N ILE A 112 -12.87 3.46 8.16
CA ILE A 112 -11.92 2.33 8.03
C ILE A 112 -12.00 1.41 9.25
N ASP A 113 -12.10 0.09 8.99
CA ASP A 113 -12.01 -0.92 10.04
C ASP A 113 -10.63 -0.91 10.71
N VAL A 114 -10.59 -1.06 12.03
CA VAL A 114 -9.35 -0.99 12.82
C VAL A 114 -8.34 -2.07 12.46
N ASN A 115 -8.78 -3.25 12.00
CA ASN A 115 -7.89 -4.30 11.55
C ASN A 115 -7.29 -3.98 10.18
N ILE A 116 -8.07 -3.37 9.29
CA ILE A 116 -7.56 -2.86 8.00
C ILE A 116 -6.55 -1.75 8.26
N LEU A 117 -6.87 -0.81 9.15
CA LEU A 117 -5.95 0.26 9.54
C LEU A 117 -4.62 -0.28 10.09
N SER A 118 -4.66 -1.29 10.96
CA SER A 118 -3.45 -1.94 11.49
C SER A 118 -2.59 -2.58 10.38
N ARG A 119 -3.23 -3.25 9.41
CA ARG A 119 -2.54 -3.82 8.24
C ARG A 119 -1.94 -2.74 7.35
N VAL A 120 -2.67 -1.65 7.11
CA VAL A 120 -2.22 -0.49 6.33
C VAL A 120 -1.01 0.16 6.97
N ILE A 121 -1.02 0.41 8.29
CA ILE A 121 0.13 0.95 9.02
C ILE A 121 1.34 0.04 8.84
N THR A 122 1.16 -1.27 9.04
CA THR A 122 2.25 -2.25 8.87
C THR A 122 2.82 -2.21 7.47
N ARG A 123 1.96 -2.19 6.44
CA ARG A 123 2.36 -2.17 5.03
C ARG A 123 3.07 -0.86 4.66
N GLY A 124 2.53 0.28 5.08
CA GLY A 124 3.15 1.58 4.86
C GLY A 124 4.51 1.74 5.54
N LEU A 125 4.69 1.19 6.76
CA LEU A 125 5.99 1.15 7.43
C LEU A 125 7.01 0.28 6.67
N VAL A 126 6.57 -0.84 6.08
CA VAL A 126 7.42 -1.69 5.23
C VAL A 126 7.83 -0.96 3.96
N MET A 127 6.89 -0.33 3.26
CA MET A 127 7.18 0.40 2.02
C MET A 127 8.09 1.62 2.21
N SER A 128 7.95 2.31 3.35
CA SER A 128 8.82 3.43 3.69
C SER A 128 10.17 2.99 4.24
N GLY A 129 10.46 1.68 4.26
CA GLY A 129 11.73 1.15 4.75
C GLY A 129 11.94 1.35 6.24
N ARG A 130 10.86 1.53 7.01
CA ARG A 130 10.88 1.71 8.47
C ARG A 130 10.62 0.42 9.26
N LYS A 131 10.18 -0.62 8.57
CA LYS A 131 9.96 -1.95 9.12
C LYS A 131 10.38 -3.01 8.10
N THR A 132 11.02 -4.07 8.54
CA THR A 132 11.38 -5.20 7.66
C THR A 132 11.33 -6.51 8.41
N ASN A 133 11.10 -7.60 7.67
CA ASN A 133 11.19 -8.96 8.20
C ASN A 133 12.30 -9.70 7.46
N LEU A 134 13.21 -10.33 8.20
CA LEU A 134 14.29 -11.14 7.66
C LEU A 134 14.12 -12.60 8.07
N MET A 135 14.42 -13.52 7.17
CA MET A 135 14.57 -14.93 7.47
C MET A 135 16.01 -15.34 7.17
N ILE A 136 16.73 -15.79 8.19
CA ILE A 136 18.15 -16.10 8.13
C ILE A 136 18.34 -17.58 8.42
N ALA A 137 18.95 -18.32 7.51
CA ALA A 137 19.40 -19.68 7.78
C ALA A 137 20.69 -19.62 8.61
N LEU A 138 20.75 -20.34 9.72
CA LEU A 138 21.89 -20.39 10.63
C LEU A 138 22.29 -21.83 10.92
N GLU A 139 23.55 -22.03 11.30
CA GLU A 139 23.96 -23.25 11.97
C GLU A 139 23.40 -23.27 13.40
N ASP A 140 22.92 -24.42 13.87
CA ASP A 140 22.44 -24.58 15.24
C ASP A 140 23.61 -24.79 16.21
N LYS A 141 24.34 -23.71 16.50
CA LYS A 141 25.50 -23.69 17.39
C LYS A 141 25.45 -22.48 18.33
N PRO A 142 25.96 -22.59 19.58
CA PRO A 142 26.05 -21.46 20.49
C PRO A 142 26.77 -20.25 19.88
N GLY A 143 26.26 -19.04 20.13
CA GLY A 143 26.86 -17.78 19.66
C GLY A 143 26.30 -17.22 18.35
N GLN A 144 25.62 -18.03 17.52
CA GLN A 144 25.08 -17.57 16.23
C GLN A 144 24.05 -16.44 16.37
N LEU A 145 23.16 -16.52 17.36
CA LEU A 145 22.22 -15.44 17.66
C LEU A 145 22.91 -14.15 18.11
N SER A 146 24.01 -14.25 18.86
CA SER A 146 24.80 -13.09 19.28
C SER A 146 25.37 -12.39 18.06
N LEU A 147 25.96 -13.15 17.13
CA LEU A 147 26.52 -12.61 15.89
C LEU A 147 25.47 -11.89 15.04
N VAL A 148 24.27 -12.47 14.89
CA VAL A 148 23.19 -11.81 14.17
C VAL A 148 22.75 -10.52 14.89
N SER A 149 22.61 -10.57 16.22
CA SER A 149 22.25 -9.39 17.01
C SER A 149 23.29 -8.27 16.88
N ASP A 150 24.58 -8.60 16.88
CA ASP A 150 25.67 -7.65 16.73
C ASP A 150 25.64 -6.98 15.35
N ILE A 151 25.37 -7.75 14.29
CA ILE A 151 25.21 -7.22 12.93
C ILE A 151 24.00 -6.28 12.84
N VAL A 152 22.84 -6.69 13.36
CA VAL A 152 21.62 -5.87 13.36
C VAL A 152 21.85 -4.55 14.11
N SER A 153 22.51 -4.63 15.27
CA SER A 153 22.87 -3.46 16.07
C SER A 153 23.84 -2.54 15.34
N ALA A 154 24.86 -3.08 14.67
CA ALA A 154 25.81 -2.30 13.87
C ALA A 154 25.15 -1.56 12.70
N CYS A 155 24.05 -2.10 12.15
CA CYS A 155 23.22 -1.44 11.15
C CYS A 155 22.24 -0.40 11.73
N GLY A 156 22.16 -0.25 13.05
CA GLY A 156 21.28 0.71 13.72
C GLY A 156 19.80 0.32 13.74
N ALA A 157 19.48 -0.94 13.48
CA ALA A 157 18.11 -1.45 13.50
C ALA A 157 17.73 -2.00 14.89
N ASN A 158 16.45 -1.87 15.25
CA ASN A 158 15.91 -2.45 16.48
C ASN A 158 15.24 -3.79 16.19
N VAL A 159 15.45 -4.78 17.06
CA VAL A 159 14.78 -6.08 16.99
C VAL A 159 13.46 -6.01 17.73
N VAL A 160 12.35 -6.23 17.03
CA VAL A 160 10.98 -6.21 17.58
C VAL A 160 10.46 -7.62 17.83
N SER A 161 10.86 -8.59 17.00
CA SER A 161 10.51 -9.99 17.20
C SER A 161 11.62 -10.92 16.75
N VAL A 162 11.73 -12.04 17.45
CA VAL A 162 12.67 -13.13 17.14
C VAL A 162 11.91 -14.43 17.21
N HIS A 163 11.96 -15.22 16.14
CA HIS A 163 11.40 -16.56 16.10
C HIS A 163 12.42 -17.54 15.54
N HIS A 164 12.72 -18.57 16.31
CA HIS A 164 13.72 -19.58 15.96
C HIS A 164 13.02 -20.89 15.64
N ASP A 165 13.21 -21.37 14.41
CA ASP A 165 12.55 -22.55 13.89
C ASP A 165 13.57 -23.65 13.55
N ARG A 166 13.34 -24.86 14.04
CA ARG A 166 14.17 -26.06 13.85
C ARG A 166 13.40 -27.18 13.13
N SER A 167 12.17 -26.91 12.72
CA SER A 167 11.18 -27.94 12.40
C SER A 167 10.96 -28.19 10.91
N ASP A 168 11.80 -27.62 10.03
CA ASP A 168 11.72 -27.86 8.60
C ASP A 168 12.33 -29.22 8.23
N ALA A 169 11.50 -30.12 7.70
CA ALA A 169 11.88 -31.48 7.34
C ALA A 169 12.94 -31.56 6.22
N ASN A 170 13.14 -30.48 5.47
CA ASN A 170 14.14 -30.39 4.40
C ASN A 170 15.49 -29.80 4.87
N MET A 171 15.65 -29.47 6.15
CA MET A 171 16.88 -28.90 6.68
C MET A 171 17.88 -29.97 7.13
N ALA A 172 19.16 -29.63 7.02
CA ALA A 172 20.19 -30.40 7.71
C ALA A 172 19.93 -30.36 9.22
N ILE A 173 20.14 -31.48 9.92
CA ILE A 173 19.88 -31.64 11.36
C ILE A 173 20.55 -30.53 12.20
N THR A 174 21.65 -29.95 11.70
CA THR A 174 22.43 -28.90 12.38
C THR A 174 22.09 -27.48 11.92
N SER A 175 20.94 -27.26 11.29
CA SER A 175 20.54 -25.95 10.77
C SER A 175 19.21 -25.48 11.34
N CYS A 176 19.02 -24.18 11.43
CA CYS A 176 17.80 -23.54 11.91
C CYS A 176 17.50 -22.25 11.13
N PHE A 177 16.24 -21.80 11.16
CA PHE A 177 15.84 -20.50 10.64
C PHE A 177 15.59 -19.52 11.78
N LEU A 178 16.15 -18.33 11.64
CA LEU A 178 15.84 -17.19 12.48
C LEU A 178 14.99 -16.20 11.69
N LYS A 179 13.73 -16.02 12.11
CA LYS A 179 12.84 -14.99 11.59
C LYS A 179 12.93 -13.78 12.51
N LEU A 180 13.35 -12.64 11.98
CA LEU A 180 13.48 -11.37 12.68
C LEU A 180 12.48 -10.37 12.16
N GLY A 181 11.71 -9.75 13.05
CA GLY A 181 11.00 -8.50 12.77
C GLY A 181 11.84 -7.33 13.25
N LEU A 182 12.16 -6.42 12.34
CA LEU A 182 13.05 -5.29 12.58
C LEU A 182 12.35 -3.96 12.34
N GLU A 183 12.69 -2.97 13.15
CA GLU A 183 12.42 -1.55 12.90
C GLU A 183 13.71 -0.89 12.42
N THR A 184 13.59 -0.16 11.31
CA THR A 184 14.68 0.50 10.60
C THR A 184 14.42 2.01 10.60
N ARG A 185 15.49 2.82 10.65
CA ARG A 185 15.40 4.28 10.73
C ARG A 185 15.77 4.93 9.41
#